data_AF-A0A3C0BJ81-F1
#
_entry.id   AF-A0A3C0BJ81-F1
#
_cell.length_a   1.000
_cell.length_b   1.000
_cell.length_c   1.000
_cell.angle_alpha   90.00
_cell.angle_beta   90.00
_cell.angle_gamma   90.00
#
_symmetry.space_group_name_H-M   'P 1'
#
loop_
_entity.id
_entity.type
_entity.pdbx_description
1 polymer ?
#
loop_
_entity_poly.entity_id
_entity_poly.type
_entity_poly.pdbx_seq_one_letter_code
_entity_poly.pdbx_strand_id
1 'polypeptide(L)'
;TWWIRQAITRSISDQARTIRVPVHMIEQINKVVRESRQLMQKLGREPTDDEIAQQLGWPVSRVKQVKNVAREPISLETPIGEEEDSLLGDFIEDKEVENPASQTAETLLKEQIRSVLDTLPPREQEVL
;
A
#
# COMPACT_ATOMS: atom_id res chain seq x y z
N THR A 1 -34.06 -14.17 15.27
CA THR A 1 -32.78 -14.73 14.76
C THR A 1 -32.20 -13.97 13.57
N TRP A 2 -33.00 -13.48 12.60
CA TRP A 2 -32.49 -12.72 11.44
C TRP A 2 -31.72 -11.44 11.81
N TRP A 3 -32.29 -10.60 12.68
CA TRP A 3 -31.68 -9.34 13.12
C TRP A 3 -30.31 -9.51 13.80
N ILE A 4 -30.14 -10.60 14.56
CA ILE A 4 -28.87 -10.90 15.24
C ILE A 4 -27.78 -11.20 14.21
N ARG A 5 -28.07 -12.05 13.22
CA ARG A 5 -27.13 -12.38 12.15
C ARG A 5 -26.79 -11.16 11.29
N GLN A 6 -27.79 -10.34 10.97
CA GLN A 6 -27.60 -9.11 10.19
C GLN A 6 -26.69 -8.12 10.91
N ALA A 7 -26.95 -7.87 12.20
CA ALA A 7 -26.15 -6.95 13.01
C ALA A 7 -24.69 -7.41 13.11
N ILE A 8 -24.45 -8.71 13.38
CA ILE A 8 -23.10 -9.27 13.47
C ILE A 8 -22.37 -9.17 12.12
N THR A 9 -23.01 -9.57 11.02
CA THR A 9 -22.39 -9.55 9.68
C THR A 9 -22.02 -8.13 9.26
N ARG A 10 -22.88 -7.15 9.57
CA ARG A 10 -22.60 -5.74 9.32
C ARG A 10 -21.45 -5.22 10.16
N SER A 11 -21.45 -5.52 11.47
CA SER A 11 -20.36 -5.12 12.37
C SER A 11 -19.00 -5.65 11.90
N ILE A 12 -18.94 -6.93 11.53
CA ILE A 12 -17.72 -7.54 10.96
C ILE A 12 -17.30 -6.82 9.68
N SER A 13 -18.25 -6.53 8.79
CA SER A 13 -17.93 -5.86 7.51
C SER A 13 -17.41 -4.43 7.71
N ASP A 14 -17.94 -3.71 8.69
CA ASP A 14 -17.59 -2.31 8.93
C ASP A 14 -16.35 -2.13 9.83
N GLN A 15 -16.03 -3.10 10.71
CA GLN A 15 -15.04 -2.91 11.79
C GLN A 15 -13.91 -3.94 11.84
N ALA A 16 -14.00 -5.10 11.16
CA ALA A 16 -13.03 -6.17 11.36
C ALA A 16 -11.64 -5.94 10.72
N ARG A 17 -11.50 -4.92 9.86
CA ARG A 17 -10.26 -4.66 9.11
C ARG A 17 -9.58 -3.39 9.60
N THR A 18 -8.25 -3.42 9.67
CA THR A 18 -7.40 -2.24 9.97
C THR A 18 -7.66 -1.09 9.01
N ILE A 19 -7.83 -1.40 7.72
CA ILE A 19 -8.26 -0.45 6.69
C ILE A 19 -9.69 -0.77 6.32
N ARG A 20 -10.61 0.16 6.57
CA ARG A 20 -12.04 -0.02 6.33
C ARG A 20 -12.32 -0.21 4.84
N VAL A 21 -13.01 -1.30 4.49
CA VAL A 21 -13.43 -1.61 3.11
C VAL A 21 -14.96 -1.46 3.00
N PRO A 22 -15.50 -0.78 1.96
CA PRO A 22 -16.94 -0.70 1.75
C PRO A 22 -17.62 -2.07 1.57
N VAL A 23 -18.86 -2.23 2.05
CA VAL A 23 -19.60 -3.51 2.02
C VAL A 23 -19.69 -4.12 0.62
N HIS A 24 -19.99 -3.33 -0.42
CA HIS A 24 -20.09 -3.82 -1.80
C HIS A 24 -18.76 -4.40 -2.32
N MET A 25 -17.61 -3.90 -1.83
CA MET A 25 -16.29 -4.43 -2.15
C MET A 25 -16.05 -5.75 -1.41
N ILE A 26 -16.48 -5.88 -0.15
CA ILE A 26 -16.43 -7.15 0.60
C ILE A 26 -17.26 -8.23 -0.09
N GLU A 27 -18.43 -7.87 -0.63
CA GLU A 27 -19.22 -8.79 -1.46
C GLU A 27 -18.47 -9.23 -2.72
N GLN A 28 -17.77 -8.33 -3.41
CA GLN A 28 -16.93 -8.70 -4.57
C GLN A 28 -15.77 -9.63 -4.15
N ILE A 29 -15.10 -9.34 -3.04
CA ILE A 29 -14.03 -10.19 -2.49
C ILE A 29 -14.58 -11.60 -2.21
N ASN A 30 -15.72 -11.69 -1.54
CA ASN A 30 -16.37 -12.97 -1.25
C ASN A 30 -16.77 -13.75 -2.51
N LYS A 31 -17.19 -13.07 -3.59
CA LYS A 31 -17.43 -13.71 -4.89
C LYS A 31 -16.16 -14.28 -5.48
N VAL A 32 -15.07 -13.49 -5.52
CA VAL A 32 -13.77 -13.94 -6.02
C VAL A 32 -13.24 -15.13 -5.22
N VAL A 33 -13.31 -15.09 -3.89
CA VAL A 33 -12.89 -16.20 -3.02
C VAL A 33 -13.72 -17.46 -3.26
N ARG A 34 -15.04 -17.31 -3.44
CA ARG A 34 -15.93 -18.44 -3.72
C ARG A 34 -15.59 -19.12 -5.04
N GLU A 35 -15.48 -18.35 -6.13
CA GLU A 35 -15.15 -18.89 -7.45
C GLU A 35 -13.74 -19.50 -7.48
N SER A 36 -12.77 -18.86 -6.82
CA SER A 36 -11.42 -19.41 -6.67
C SER A 36 -11.44 -20.78 -5.99
N ARG A 37 -12.18 -20.95 -4.89
CA ARG A 37 -12.35 -22.26 -4.24
C ARG A 37 -13.02 -23.30 -5.13
N GLN A 38 -14.05 -22.91 -5.89
CA GLN A 38 -14.72 -23.83 -6.83
C GLN A 38 -13.79 -24.27 -7.96
N LEU A 39 -13.02 -23.36 -8.53
CA LEU A 39 -12.04 -23.67 -9.57
C LEU A 39 -10.89 -24.52 -9.01
N MET A 40 -10.42 -24.24 -7.80
CA MET A 40 -9.41 -25.05 -7.13
C MET A 40 -9.86 -26.51 -6.97
N GLN A 41 -11.13 -26.72 -6.57
CA GLN A 41 -11.69 -28.08 -6.46
C GLN A 41 -11.80 -28.79 -7.82
N LYS A 42 -12.10 -28.06 -8.90
CA LYS A 42 -12.21 -28.63 -10.25
C LYS A 42 -10.86 -28.91 -10.91
N LEU A 43 -9.88 -28.03 -10.71
CA LEU A 43 -8.57 -28.07 -11.37
C LEU A 43 -7.51 -28.82 -10.57
N GLY A 44 -7.72 -29.02 -9.26
CA GLY A 44 -6.73 -29.65 -8.37
C GLY A 44 -5.48 -28.80 -8.10
N ARG A 45 -5.50 -27.52 -8.51
CA ARG A 45 -4.44 -26.52 -8.29
C ARG A 45 -5.05 -25.15 -8.03
N GLU A 46 -4.24 -24.20 -7.57
CA GLU A 46 -4.68 -22.82 -7.49
C GLU A 46 -5.03 -22.27 -8.89
N PRO A 47 -6.21 -21.63 -9.05
CA PRO A 47 -6.61 -21.03 -10.31
C PRO A 47 -5.87 -19.71 -10.55
N THR A 48 -5.60 -19.42 -11.81
CA THR A 48 -5.02 -18.15 -12.26
C THR A 48 -6.06 -17.03 -12.24
N ASP A 49 -5.59 -15.77 -12.19
CA ASP A 49 -6.49 -14.61 -12.20
C ASP A 49 -7.34 -14.54 -13.47
N ASP A 50 -6.80 -14.99 -14.62
CA ASP A 50 -7.51 -15.09 -15.89
C ASP A 50 -8.65 -16.11 -15.85
N GLU A 51 -8.43 -17.30 -15.26
CA GLU A 51 -9.45 -18.33 -15.09
C GLU A 51 -10.59 -17.86 -14.18
N ILE A 52 -10.25 -17.17 -13.08
CA ILE A 52 -11.24 -16.57 -12.17
C ILE A 52 -12.04 -15.47 -12.89
N ALA A 53 -11.36 -14.62 -13.66
CA ALA A 53 -11.98 -13.54 -14.42
C ALA A 53 -12.95 -14.07 -15.48
N GLN A 54 -12.56 -15.12 -16.21
CA GLN A 54 -13.42 -15.78 -17.20
C GLN A 54 -14.67 -16.38 -16.56
N GLN A 55 -14.52 -17.06 -15.43
CA GLN A 55 -15.63 -17.66 -14.68
C GLN A 55 -16.62 -16.60 -14.15
N LEU A 56 -16.12 -15.44 -13.71
CA LEU A 56 -16.92 -14.32 -13.21
C LEU A 56 -17.48 -13.41 -14.32
N GLY A 57 -17.00 -13.54 -15.56
CA GLY A 57 -17.29 -12.60 -16.65
C GLY A 57 -16.75 -11.19 -16.40
N TRP A 58 -15.65 -11.07 -15.66
CA TRP A 58 -15.02 -9.79 -15.30
C TRP A 58 -13.73 -9.57 -16.09
N PRO A 59 -13.28 -8.32 -16.24
CA PRO A 59 -11.93 -8.07 -16.72
C PRO A 59 -10.90 -8.50 -15.66
N VAL A 60 -9.78 -9.06 -16.11
CA VAL A 60 -8.69 -9.56 -15.26
C VAL A 60 -8.14 -8.46 -14.35
N SER A 61 -8.06 -7.22 -14.85
CA SER A 61 -7.64 -6.05 -14.07
C SER A 61 -8.51 -5.83 -12.83
N ARG A 62 -9.83 -6.07 -12.94
CA ARG A 62 -10.76 -5.94 -11.81
C ARG A 62 -10.54 -7.04 -10.78
N VAL A 63 -10.29 -8.28 -11.20
CA VAL A 63 -9.96 -9.38 -10.26
C VAL A 63 -8.67 -9.06 -9.50
N LYS A 64 -7.64 -8.57 -10.19
CA LYS A 64 -6.38 -8.12 -9.56
C LYS A 64 -6.59 -7.00 -8.55
N GLN A 65 -7.38 -5.99 -8.90
CA GLN A 65 -7.73 -4.90 -7.99
C GLN A 65 -8.46 -5.41 -6.75
N VAL A 66 -9.46 -6.28 -6.91
CA VAL A 66 -10.22 -6.87 -5.79
C VAL A 66 -9.30 -7.70 -4.88
N LYS A 67 -8.40 -8.52 -5.46
CA LYS A 67 -7.41 -9.29 -4.68
C LYS A 67 -6.44 -8.37 -3.92
N ASN A 68 -6.03 -7.25 -4.51
CA ASN A 68 -5.18 -6.27 -3.85
C ASN A 68 -5.88 -5.60 -2.66
N VAL A 69 -7.14 -5.19 -2.81
CA VAL A 69 -7.93 -4.60 -1.71
C VAL A 69 -8.21 -5.63 -0.60
N ALA A 70 -8.27 -6.92 -0.94
CA ALA A 70 -8.47 -7.98 0.04
C ALA A 70 -7.27 -8.21 0.96
N ARG A 71 -6.06 -7.75 0.60
CA ARG A 71 -4.84 -7.95 1.39
C ARG A 71 -4.94 -7.21 2.72
N GLU A 72 -4.60 -7.90 3.79
CA GLU A 72 -4.51 -7.31 5.13
C GLU A 72 -3.08 -6.82 5.37
N PRO A 73 -2.91 -5.69 6.08
CA PRO A 73 -1.58 -5.21 6.43
C PRO A 73 -0.87 -6.23 7.32
N ILE A 74 0.45 -6.34 7.14
CA ILE A 74 1.31 -7.21 7.93
C ILE A 74 1.82 -6.42 9.14
N SER A 75 2.01 -7.09 10.27
CA SER A 75 2.58 -6.45 11.47
C SER A 75 4.03 -6.05 11.24
N LEU A 76 4.41 -4.86 11.70
CA LEU A 76 5.81 -4.42 11.72
C LEU A 76 6.66 -5.24 12.70
N GLU A 77 6.03 -5.88 13.67
CA GLU A 77 6.66 -6.78 14.64
C GLU A 77 6.80 -8.21 14.11
N THR A 78 6.51 -8.44 12.82
CA THR A 78 6.71 -9.76 12.22
C THR A 78 8.22 -10.04 12.18
N PRO A 79 8.72 -11.10 12.84
CA PRO A 79 10.15 -11.43 12.81
C PRO A 79 10.55 -11.84 11.39
N ILE A 80 11.75 -11.45 10.98
CA ILE A 80 12.28 -11.72 9.65
C ILE A 80 13.65 -12.39 9.76
N GLY A 81 13.82 -13.52 9.07
CA GLY A 81 15.02 -14.35 9.18
C GLY A 81 14.93 -15.43 10.26
N GLU A 82 16.05 -16.16 10.47
CA GLU A 82 16.17 -17.21 11.48
C GLU A 82 16.61 -16.68 12.85
N GLU A 83 17.20 -15.48 12.89
CA GLU A 83 17.59 -14.80 14.11
C GLU A 83 16.40 -13.97 14.62
N GLU A 84 15.89 -14.30 15.82
CA GLU A 84 14.69 -13.69 16.42
C GLU A 84 14.81 -12.18 16.72
N ASP A 85 15.97 -11.59 16.49
CA ASP A 85 16.26 -10.18 16.82
C ASP A 85 15.89 -9.20 15.70
N SER A 86 15.57 -9.67 14.49
CA SER A 86 15.25 -8.81 13.35
C SER A 86 13.75 -8.73 13.10
N LEU A 87 13.15 -7.53 13.18
CA LEU A 87 11.74 -7.28 12.89
C LEU A 87 11.56 -6.66 11.50
N LEU A 88 10.39 -6.88 10.88
CA LEU A 88 10.06 -6.28 9.59
C LEU A 88 10.17 -4.74 9.61
N GLY A 89 9.80 -4.12 10.73
CA GLY A 89 9.88 -2.67 10.94
C GLY A 89 11.30 -2.11 10.83
N ASP A 90 12.31 -2.91 11.18
CA ASP A 90 13.72 -2.47 11.16
C ASP A 90 14.26 -2.25 9.74
N PHE A 91 13.57 -2.79 8.73
CA PHE A 91 13.96 -2.68 7.31
C PHE A 91 13.20 -1.58 6.56
N ILE A 92 12.28 -0.86 7.22
CA ILE A 92 11.53 0.22 6.58
C ILE A 92 12.30 1.52 6.72
N GLU A 93 12.92 1.95 5.62
CA GLU A 93 13.59 3.25 5.56
C GLU A 93 12.59 4.41 5.65
N ASP A 94 12.98 5.47 6.36
CA ASP A 94 12.26 6.74 6.31
C ASP A 94 12.68 7.52 5.07
N LYS A 95 11.72 7.75 4.16
CA LYS A 95 11.94 8.46 2.89
C LYS A 95 11.74 9.97 3.01
N GLU A 96 11.17 10.46 4.12
CA GLU A 96 10.97 11.89 4.35
C GLU A 96 12.20 12.55 4.98
N VAL A 97 13.09 11.76 5.59
CA VAL A 97 14.34 12.26 6.15
C VAL A 97 15.31 12.65 5.03
N GLU A 98 15.56 13.94 4.89
CA GLU A 98 16.57 14.45 3.99
C GLU A 98 17.97 13.99 4.41
N ASN A 99 18.73 13.46 3.45
CA ASN A 99 20.10 13.03 3.67
C ASN A 99 20.96 14.23 4.15
N PRO A 100 21.71 14.13 5.27
CA PRO A 100 22.57 15.19 5.77
C PRO A 100 23.59 15.71 4.74
N ALA A 101 24.07 14.85 3.85
CA ALA A 101 24.96 15.25 2.76
C ALA A 101 24.24 16.16 1.76
N SER A 102 22.98 15.87 1.42
CA SER A 102 22.15 16.72 0.55
C SER A 102 21.87 18.07 1.20
N GLN A 103 21.50 18.10 2.49
CA GLN A 103 21.28 19.34 3.24
C GLN A 103 22.53 20.22 3.28
N THR A 104 23.70 19.61 3.51
CA THR A 104 24.98 20.32 3.52
C THR A 104 25.31 20.88 2.14
N ALA A 105 25.12 20.08 1.08
CA ALA A 105 25.33 20.52 -0.29
C ALA A 105 24.44 21.70 -0.66
N GLU A 106 23.17 21.70 -0.26
CA GLU A 106 22.26 22.84 -0.49
C GLU A 106 22.70 24.10 0.26
N THR A 107 23.18 23.95 1.50
CA THR A 107 23.65 25.09 2.30
C THR A 107 24.91 25.69 1.69
N LEU A 108 25.88 24.86 1.31
CA LEU A 108 27.08 25.29 0.61
C LEU A 108 26.75 25.96 -0.73
N LEU A 109 25.78 25.42 -1.48
CA LEU A 109 25.32 26.03 -2.72
C LEU A 109 24.70 27.42 -2.47
N LYS A 110 23.86 27.56 -1.44
CA LYS A 110 23.28 28.86 -1.05
C LYS A 110 24.37 29.87 -0.66
N GLU A 111 25.39 29.46 0.07
CA GLU A 111 26.53 30.31 0.44
C GLU A 111 27.36 30.73 -0.78
N GLN A 112 27.65 29.79 -1.69
CA GLN A 112 28.36 30.11 -2.92
C GLN A 112 27.57 31.06 -3.81
N ILE A 113 26.27 30.83 -3.98
CA ILE A 113 25.38 31.73 -4.74
C ILE A 113 25.41 33.13 -4.12
N ARG A 114 25.29 33.25 -2.79
CA ARG A 114 25.40 34.55 -2.11
C ARG A 114 26.74 35.23 -2.37
N SER A 115 27.84 34.49 -2.26
CA SER A 115 29.18 35.04 -2.52
C SER A 115 29.36 35.57 -3.94
N VAL A 116 28.73 34.92 -4.93
CA VAL A 116 28.75 35.37 -6.33
C VAL A 116 27.86 36.59 -6.52
N LEU A 117 26.66 36.58 -5.93
CA LEU A 117 25.74 37.73 -6.00
C LEU A 117 26.33 38.99 -5.37
N ASP A 118 27.12 38.86 -4.30
CA ASP A 118 27.82 39.99 -3.66
C ASP A 118 28.90 40.63 -4.55
N THR A 119 29.32 39.98 -5.64
CA THR A 119 30.26 40.57 -6.61
C THR A 119 29.57 41.43 -7.68
N LEU A 120 28.24 41.42 -7.75
CA LEU A 120 27.47 42.17 -8.73
C LEU A 120 27.19 43.61 -8.26
N PRO A 121 26.89 44.54 -9.19
CA PRO A 121 26.41 45.86 -8.83
C PRO A 121 25.11 45.80 -8.01
N PRO A 122 24.84 46.75 -7.09
CA PRO A 122 23.70 46.69 -6.18
C PRO A 122 22.34 46.53 -6.87
N ARG A 123 22.18 47.14 -8.06
CA ARG A 123 20.97 47.04 -8.87
C ARG A 123 20.76 45.67 -9.49
N GLU A 124 21.83 44.95 -9.80
CA GLU A 124 21.76 43.61 -10.40
C GLU A 124 21.56 42.55 -9.32
N GLN A 125 22.12 42.76 -8.12
CA GLN A 125 21.91 41.92 -6.95
C GLN A 125 20.46 41.99 -6.40
N GLU A 126 19.78 43.14 -6.51
CA GLU A 126 18.41 43.32 -6.00
C GLU A 126 17.34 42.75 -6.95
N VAL A 127 17.69 42.54 -8.23
CA VAL A 127 16.77 42.02 -9.27
C VAL A 127 16.81 40.49 -9.38
N LEU A 128 17.93 39.85 -8.99
CA LEU A 128 18.17 38.40 -9.04
C LEU A 128 17.94 37.74 -7.68
#